data_AF-A0A940AD71-F1
#
_entry.id   AF-A0A940AD71-F1
#
_cell.length_a   1.000
_cell.length_b   1.000
_cell.length_c   1.000
_cell.angle_alpha   90.00
_cell.angle_beta   90.00
_cell.angle_gamma   90.00
#
_symmetry.space_group_name_H-M   'P 1'
#
loop_
_entity.id
_entity.type
_entity.pdbx_description
1 polymer ?
#
loop_
_entity_poly.entity_id
_entity_poly.type
_entity_poly.pdbx_seq_one_letter_code
_entity_poly.pdbx_strand_id
1 'polypeptide(L)'
;MKASTDRILTKLTKNLWIILGVFLIILGLFIYFPTFIKAAYENNIYDVMEVERITGLSLEKESDEIAGVACKELKKKYKEENEFSNLKFFLFPNARSAKRALKRLASGEHFYKNSVVVTDNSVEGYVAGVCDAEIYEYYYRSGNLIVMTDAVYGCFGTEEELAAMAEDAKAQSERFVRETQWLPTVFKSDK
;
A
#
# COMPACT_ATOMS: atom_id res chain seq x y z
N MET A 1 5.77 67.86 11.85
CA MET A 1 5.42 66.56 12.48
C MET A 1 4.79 65.54 11.54
N LYS A 2 3.85 65.90 10.64
CA LYS A 2 3.19 64.97 9.68
C LYS A 2 4.12 64.09 8.81
N ALA A 3 5.19 64.66 8.23
CA ALA A 3 6.09 63.93 7.33
C ALA A 3 6.91 62.79 8.00
N SER A 4 7.03 62.81 9.34
CA SER A 4 7.68 61.75 10.11
C SER A 4 6.75 60.55 10.29
N THR A 5 5.48 60.81 10.61
CA THR A 5 4.45 59.81 10.84
C THR A 5 4.13 59.02 9.57
N ASP A 6 4.07 59.69 8.41
CA ASP A 6 3.83 59.04 7.11
C ASP A 6 4.96 58.09 6.69
N ARG A 7 6.22 58.40 7.04
CA ARG A 7 7.38 57.51 6.79
C ARG A 7 7.38 56.27 7.67
N ILE A 8 6.92 56.40 8.92
CA ILE A 8 6.80 55.27 9.84
C ILE A 8 5.67 54.35 9.39
N LEU A 9 4.54 54.91 8.98
CA LEU A 9 3.37 54.17 8.49
C LEU A 9 3.66 53.42 7.18
N THR A 10 4.40 54.04 6.24
CA THR A 10 4.81 53.39 4.98
C THR A 10 5.84 52.28 5.18
N LYS A 11 6.74 52.40 6.17
CA LYS A 11 7.65 51.30 6.56
C LYS A 11 6.90 50.14 7.20
N LEU A 12 5.98 50.42 8.11
CA LEU A 12 5.16 49.40 8.78
C LEU A 12 4.30 48.60 7.78
N THR A 13 3.65 49.29 6.85
CA THR A 13 2.85 48.65 5.80
C THR A 13 3.70 47.80 4.86
N LYS A 14 4.87 48.29 4.41
CA LYS A 14 5.81 47.47 3.61
C LYS A 14 6.25 46.21 4.33
N ASN A 15 6.63 46.31 5.61
CA ASN A 15 7.03 45.16 6.40
C ASN A 15 5.87 44.17 6.60
N LEU A 16 4.64 44.67 6.79
CA LEU A 16 3.45 43.83 6.88
C LEU A 16 3.22 43.03 5.59
N TRP A 17 3.33 43.67 4.42
CA TRP A 17 3.19 42.98 3.12
C TRP A 17 4.28 41.93 2.88
N ILE A 18 5.52 42.21 3.31
CA ILE A 18 6.62 41.24 3.23
C ILE A 18 6.33 40.03 4.13
N ILE A 19 5.90 40.25 5.38
CA ILE A 19 5.54 39.19 6.32
C ILE A 19 4.38 38.36 5.76
N LEU A 20 3.35 39.00 5.21
CA LEU A 20 2.19 38.32 4.63
C LEU A 20 2.57 37.49 3.40
N GLY A 21 3.46 38.01 2.54
CA GLY A 21 3.99 37.29 1.39
C GLY A 21 4.81 36.07 1.78
N VAL A 22 5.70 36.20 2.77
CA VAL A 22 6.47 35.07 3.31
C VAL A 22 5.55 34.03 3.94
N PHE A 23 4.53 34.46 4.69
CA PHE A 23 3.55 33.55 5.28
C PHE A 23 2.78 32.76 4.23
N LEU A 24 2.36 33.38 3.12
CA LEU A 24 1.70 32.69 2.01
C LEU A 24 2.62 31.69 1.30
N ILE A 25 3.91 31.99 1.16
CA ILE A 25 4.89 31.04 0.59
C ILE A 25 5.08 29.83 1.51
N ILE A 26 5.23 30.07 2.82
CA ILE A 26 5.36 28.99 3.82
C ILE A 26 4.09 28.14 3.82
N LEU A 27 2.91 28.75 3.83
CA LEU A 27 1.63 28.04 3.75
C LEU A 27 1.52 27.20 2.47
N GLY A 28 1.91 27.77 1.32
CA GLY A 28 1.97 27.08 0.05
C GLY A 28 2.89 25.86 0.10
N LEU A 29 4.08 25.98 0.69
CA LEU A 29 5.00 24.87 0.90
C LEU A 29 4.42 23.80 1.83
N PHE A 30 3.81 24.19 2.95
CA PHE A 30 3.17 23.25 3.87
C PHE A 30 2.02 22.46 3.26
N ILE A 31 1.31 23.01 2.28
CA ILE A 31 0.20 22.33 1.60
C ILE A 31 0.70 21.50 0.40
N TYR A 32 1.61 22.04 -0.41
CA TYR A 32 2.11 21.38 -1.61
C TYR A 32 3.12 20.28 -1.31
N PHE A 33 3.94 20.44 -0.29
CA PHE A 33 5.03 19.51 -0.01
C PHE A 33 4.51 18.10 0.40
N PRO A 34 3.53 17.97 1.32
CA PRO A 34 3.00 16.64 1.68
C PRO A 34 2.25 15.96 0.52
N THR A 35 1.54 16.74 -0.29
CA THR A 35 0.77 16.23 -1.44
C THR A 35 1.70 15.78 -2.57
N PHE A 36 2.76 16.52 -2.84
CA PHE A 36 3.81 16.14 -3.78
C PHE A 36 4.53 14.86 -3.35
N ILE A 37 4.90 14.77 -2.07
CA ILE A 37 5.51 13.58 -1.48
C ILE A 37 4.60 12.36 -1.63
N LYS A 38 3.31 12.48 -1.27
CA LYS A 38 2.33 11.39 -1.46
C LYS A 38 2.23 10.93 -2.92
N ALA A 39 2.18 11.88 -3.86
CA ALA A 39 2.09 11.58 -5.28
C ALA A 39 3.35 10.92 -5.85
N ALA A 40 4.54 11.31 -5.38
CA ALA A 40 5.79 10.67 -5.76
C ALA A 40 5.80 9.19 -5.33
N TYR A 41 5.37 8.90 -4.09
CA TYR A 41 5.28 7.52 -3.59
C TYR A 41 4.28 6.65 -4.35
N GLU A 42 3.09 7.19 -4.65
CA GLU A 42 2.07 6.42 -5.39
C GLU A 42 2.54 6.00 -6.78
N ASN A 43 3.54 6.68 -7.35
CA ASN A 43 4.05 6.45 -8.69
C ASN A 43 5.44 5.77 -8.72
N ASN A 44 5.96 5.30 -7.58
CA ASN A 44 7.23 4.56 -7.56
C ASN A 44 7.19 3.33 -8.48
N ILE A 45 8.32 3.06 -9.13
CA ILE A 45 8.53 1.90 -10.00
C ILE A 45 9.64 1.07 -9.38
N TYR A 46 9.26 -0.06 -8.83
CA TYR A 46 10.15 -1.10 -8.33
C TYR A 46 10.56 -2.03 -9.47
N ASP A 47 11.75 -2.60 -9.34
CA ASP A 47 12.21 -3.75 -10.12
C ASP A 47 12.53 -4.94 -9.18
N VAL A 48 12.97 -6.05 -9.76
CA VAL A 48 13.26 -7.26 -8.96
C VAL A 48 14.45 -7.05 -8.04
N MET A 49 15.50 -6.37 -8.47
CA MET A 49 16.67 -6.14 -7.62
C MET A 49 16.30 -5.29 -6.41
N GLU A 50 15.41 -4.32 -6.58
CA GLU A 50 14.92 -3.51 -5.46
C GLU A 50 14.10 -4.34 -4.47
N VAL A 51 13.25 -5.25 -4.94
CA VAL A 51 12.47 -6.14 -4.07
C VAL A 51 13.39 -7.14 -3.35
N GLU A 52 14.35 -7.75 -4.06
CA GLU A 52 15.36 -8.65 -3.46
C GLU A 52 16.19 -7.90 -2.41
N ARG A 53 16.60 -6.65 -2.66
CA ARG A 53 17.34 -5.82 -1.71
C ARG A 53 16.54 -5.51 -0.44
N ILE A 54 15.25 -5.22 -0.59
CA ILE A 54 14.37 -4.88 0.55
C ILE A 54 14.07 -6.12 1.39
N THR A 55 13.77 -7.24 0.74
CA THR A 55 13.27 -8.45 1.40
C THR A 55 14.38 -9.43 1.80
N GLY A 56 15.58 -9.28 1.23
CA GLY A 56 16.67 -10.24 1.34
C GLY A 56 16.40 -11.58 0.66
N LEU A 57 15.33 -11.69 -0.14
CA LEU A 57 14.94 -12.91 -0.83
C LEU A 57 15.57 -13.01 -2.22
N SER A 58 15.91 -14.22 -2.65
CA SER A 58 16.28 -14.52 -4.03
C SER A 58 15.04 -14.81 -4.89
N LEU A 59 14.76 -13.98 -5.90
CA LEU A 59 13.49 -14.00 -6.64
C LEU A 59 13.66 -14.29 -8.15
N GLU A 60 12.68 -14.96 -8.73
CA GLU A 60 12.51 -15.18 -10.17
C GLU A 60 11.15 -14.68 -10.64
N LYS A 61 11.06 -14.30 -11.93
CA LYS A 61 9.83 -13.73 -12.50
C LYS A 61 9.06 -14.80 -13.25
N GLU A 62 7.78 -14.93 -12.93
CA GLU A 62 6.83 -15.70 -13.71
C GLU A 62 5.74 -14.78 -14.29
N SER A 63 5.23 -15.10 -15.47
CA SER A 63 4.08 -14.37 -16.02
C SER A 63 2.83 -14.70 -15.23
N ASP A 64 2.08 -13.68 -14.84
CA ASP A 64 0.86 -13.86 -14.06
C ASP A 64 -0.15 -12.73 -14.35
N GLU A 65 -1.35 -12.83 -13.79
CA GLU A 65 -2.35 -11.79 -13.79
C GLU A 65 -3.15 -11.73 -12.47
N ILE A 66 -3.48 -10.51 -12.05
CA ILE A 66 -4.37 -10.29 -10.89
C ILE A 66 -5.57 -9.46 -11.33
N ALA A 67 -6.77 -9.97 -11.03
CA ALA A 67 -8.04 -9.35 -11.41
C ALA A 67 -8.05 -8.92 -12.90
N GLY A 68 -7.57 -9.80 -13.79
CA GLY A 68 -7.47 -9.57 -15.23
C GLY A 68 -6.50 -8.44 -15.64
N VAL A 69 -5.51 -8.13 -14.80
CA VAL A 69 -4.43 -7.18 -15.11
C VAL A 69 -3.10 -7.92 -15.08
N ALA A 70 -2.42 -7.97 -16.22
CA ALA A 70 -1.14 -8.65 -16.36
C ALA A 70 -0.05 -8.07 -15.44
N CYS A 71 0.70 -8.98 -14.81
CA CYS A 71 1.82 -8.68 -13.92
C CYS A 71 2.91 -9.76 -14.04
N LYS A 72 3.95 -9.63 -13.21
CA LYS A 72 4.93 -10.68 -12.96
C LYS A 72 4.88 -11.07 -11.49
N GLU A 73 4.57 -12.32 -11.19
CA GLU A 73 4.76 -12.86 -9.84
C GLU A 73 6.26 -13.05 -9.60
N LEU A 74 6.74 -12.65 -8.42
CA LEU A 74 8.11 -12.89 -8.01
C LEU A 74 8.15 -14.11 -7.09
N LYS A 75 8.52 -15.25 -7.66
CA LYS A 75 8.66 -16.52 -6.93
C LYS A 75 10.03 -16.64 -6.30
N LYS A 76 10.11 -17.30 -5.16
CA LYS A 76 11.38 -17.57 -4.48
C LYS A 76 12.13 -18.68 -5.19
N LYS A 77 13.41 -18.46 -5.51
CA LYS A 77 14.29 -19.47 -6.13
C LYS A 77 14.65 -20.61 -5.17
N TYR A 78 14.74 -20.29 -3.88
CA TYR A 78 15.13 -21.23 -2.83
C TYR A 78 14.12 -21.17 -1.68
N LYS A 79 14.09 -22.22 -0.84
CA LYS A 79 13.38 -22.17 0.44
C LYS A 79 14.18 -21.33 1.44
N GLU A 80 14.15 -20.02 1.25
CA GLU A 80 14.63 -19.05 2.22
C GLU A 80 13.49 -18.73 3.18
N GLU A 81 13.71 -18.98 4.48
CA GLU A 81 12.76 -18.66 5.55
C GLU A 81 13.19 -17.37 6.23
N ASN A 82 12.42 -16.31 6.02
CA ASN A 82 12.53 -15.05 6.73
C ASN A 82 11.13 -14.45 6.94
N GLU A 83 11.05 -13.26 7.54
CA GLU A 83 9.78 -12.58 7.81
C GLU A 83 8.93 -12.27 6.55
N PHE A 84 9.55 -12.23 5.37
CA PHE A 84 8.88 -12.00 4.08
C PHE A 84 8.53 -13.30 3.35
N SER A 85 8.92 -14.46 3.88
CA SER A 85 8.75 -15.75 3.20
C SER A 85 7.28 -16.14 2.99
N ASN A 86 6.33 -15.61 3.78
CA ASN A 86 4.90 -15.88 3.57
C ASN A 86 4.22 -14.85 2.64
N LEU A 87 4.99 -13.95 2.02
CA LEU A 87 4.48 -12.95 1.11
C LEU A 87 4.62 -13.39 -0.35
N LYS A 88 3.61 -13.01 -1.14
CA LYS A 88 3.64 -13.03 -2.60
C LYS A 88 3.82 -11.61 -3.11
N PHE A 89 4.62 -11.46 -4.16
CA PHE A 89 4.96 -10.16 -4.73
C PHE A 89 4.57 -10.13 -6.21
N PHE A 90 3.81 -9.12 -6.60
CA PHE A 90 3.31 -8.96 -7.97
C PHE A 90 3.78 -7.63 -8.54
N LEU A 91 4.66 -7.72 -9.53
CA LEU A 91 5.28 -6.58 -10.17
C LEU A 91 4.50 -6.19 -11.43
N PHE A 92 3.92 -5.00 -11.43
CA PHE A 92 3.21 -4.46 -12.58
C PHE A 92 4.13 -3.62 -13.47
N PRO A 93 3.80 -3.45 -14.76
CA PRO A 93 4.58 -2.60 -15.67
C PRO A 93 4.69 -1.14 -15.21
N ASN A 94 3.70 -0.66 -14.45
CA ASN A 94 3.68 0.68 -13.89
C ASN A 94 2.67 0.79 -12.73
N ALA A 95 2.77 1.89 -11.97
CA ALA A 95 1.90 2.16 -10.84
C ALA A 95 0.41 2.28 -11.20
N ARG A 96 0.09 2.74 -12.42
CA ARG A 96 -1.30 2.84 -12.90
C ARG A 96 -1.93 1.45 -13.09
N SER A 97 -1.17 0.48 -13.60
CA SER A 97 -1.62 -0.91 -13.72
C SER A 97 -1.86 -1.55 -12.36
N ALA A 98 -0.93 -1.38 -11.41
CA ALA A 98 -1.12 -1.86 -10.03
C ALA A 98 -2.35 -1.22 -9.36
N LYS A 99 -2.52 0.10 -9.50
CA LYS A 99 -3.70 0.82 -8.97
C LYS A 99 -5.00 0.34 -9.61
N ARG A 100 -4.98 -0.04 -10.89
CA ARG A 100 -6.14 -0.62 -11.58
C ARG A 100 -6.46 -2.01 -11.02
N ALA A 101 -5.46 -2.88 -10.86
CA ALA A 101 -5.65 -4.20 -10.28
C ALA A 101 -6.26 -4.10 -8.87
N LEU A 102 -5.70 -3.26 -8.00
CA LEU A 102 -6.22 -3.05 -6.65
C LEU A 102 -7.68 -2.55 -6.64
N LYS A 103 -8.06 -1.66 -7.56
CA LYS A 103 -9.45 -1.21 -7.67
C LYS A 103 -10.42 -2.32 -8.09
N ARG A 104 -9.99 -3.26 -8.94
CA ARG A 104 -10.82 -4.40 -9.36
C ARG A 104 -10.93 -5.45 -8.24
N LEU A 105 -9.86 -5.61 -7.46
CA LEU A 105 -9.91 -6.38 -6.21
C LEU A 105 -10.95 -5.76 -5.25
N ALA A 106 -10.90 -4.44 -5.04
CA ALA A 106 -11.85 -3.73 -4.18
C ALA A 106 -13.31 -3.84 -4.62
N SER A 107 -13.58 -4.06 -5.92
CA SER A 107 -14.94 -4.25 -6.44
C SER A 107 -15.43 -5.71 -6.35
N GLY A 108 -14.63 -6.61 -5.79
CA GLY A 108 -15.01 -8.01 -5.63
C GLY A 108 -14.78 -8.89 -6.86
N GLU A 109 -14.18 -8.40 -7.95
CA GLU A 109 -14.04 -9.19 -9.19
C GLU A 109 -13.14 -10.43 -9.05
N HIS A 110 -12.33 -10.48 -8.00
CA HIS A 110 -11.45 -11.61 -7.68
C HIS A 110 -11.98 -12.48 -6.53
N PHE A 111 -12.92 -11.97 -5.74
CA PHE A 111 -13.36 -12.58 -4.50
C PHE A 111 -14.71 -13.27 -4.70
N TYR A 112 -14.87 -14.49 -4.16
CA TYR A 112 -16.11 -15.24 -4.32
C TYR A 112 -17.23 -14.81 -3.36
N LYS A 113 -16.89 -14.19 -2.21
CA LYS A 113 -17.89 -13.85 -1.18
C LYS A 113 -17.93 -12.36 -0.87
N ASN A 114 -16.86 -11.80 -0.32
CA ASN A 114 -16.81 -10.41 0.14
C ASN A 114 -15.42 -9.80 -0.03
N SER A 115 -15.39 -8.48 -0.20
CA SER A 115 -14.17 -7.67 -0.16
C SER A 115 -14.42 -6.36 0.59
N VAL A 116 -13.41 -5.90 1.34
CA VAL A 116 -13.45 -4.68 2.13
C VAL A 116 -12.22 -3.84 1.79
N VAL A 117 -12.44 -2.56 1.51
CA VAL A 117 -11.35 -1.57 1.36
C VAL A 117 -10.88 -1.18 2.76
N VAL A 118 -9.63 -1.49 3.07
CA VAL A 118 -9.03 -1.16 4.39
C VAL A 118 -8.41 0.23 4.34
N THR A 119 -7.71 0.56 3.25
CA THR A 119 -7.14 1.90 2.99
C THR A 119 -7.18 2.23 1.50
N ASP A 120 -6.77 3.44 1.11
CA ASP A 120 -6.56 3.83 -0.29
C ASP A 120 -5.67 2.85 -1.09
N ASN A 121 -4.81 2.09 -0.40
CA ASN A 121 -3.82 1.20 -0.99
C ASN A 121 -3.94 -0.26 -0.53
N SER A 122 -4.98 -0.63 0.22
CA SER A 122 -5.17 -2.01 0.65
C SER A 122 -6.60 -2.48 0.59
N VAL A 123 -6.73 -3.76 0.23
CA VAL A 123 -7.99 -4.48 0.12
C VAL A 123 -7.82 -5.81 0.83
N GLU A 124 -8.81 -6.17 1.61
CA GLU A 124 -8.98 -7.50 2.17
C GLU A 124 -10.14 -8.16 1.44
N GLY A 125 -10.03 -9.44 1.16
CA GLY A 125 -11.17 -10.18 0.64
C GLY A 125 -11.10 -11.66 0.95
N TYR A 126 -12.22 -12.30 0.71
CA TYR A 126 -12.45 -13.67 1.07
C TYR A 126 -12.82 -14.50 -0.16
N VAL A 127 -12.05 -15.56 -0.35
CA VAL A 127 -12.16 -16.51 -1.45
C VAL A 127 -12.72 -17.81 -0.89
N ALA A 128 -13.97 -18.13 -1.23
CA ALA A 128 -14.64 -19.36 -0.82
C ALA A 128 -14.37 -20.49 -1.82
N GLY A 129 -14.19 -21.72 -1.33
CA GLY A 129 -14.30 -22.93 -2.16
C GLY A 129 -13.09 -23.22 -3.05
N VAL A 130 -11.89 -22.78 -2.67
CA VAL A 130 -10.65 -23.19 -3.35
C VAL A 130 -10.27 -24.57 -2.83
N CYS A 131 -10.60 -25.63 -3.58
CA CYS A 131 -10.36 -27.02 -3.17
C CYS A 131 -10.92 -27.32 -1.77
N ASP A 132 -12.17 -26.92 -1.51
CA ASP A 132 -12.88 -26.99 -0.22
C ASP A 132 -12.35 -26.03 0.88
N ALA A 133 -11.22 -25.34 0.68
CA ALA A 133 -10.72 -24.34 1.61
C ALA A 133 -11.36 -22.96 1.41
N GLU A 134 -11.38 -22.20 2.49
CA GLU A 134 -11.68 -20.76 2.50
C GLU A 134 -10.38 -20.00 2.75
N ILE A 135 -10.12 -18.96 1.96
CA ILE A 135 -8.86 -18.22 2.03
C ILE A 135 -9.17 -16.74 2.27
N TYR A 136 -8.55 -16.18 3.31
CA TYR A 136 -8.48 -14.74 3.50
C TYR A 136 -7.26 -14.20 2.79
N GLU A 137 -7.46 -13.25 1.88
CA GLU A 137 -6.38 -12.64 1.13
C GLU A 137 -6.31 -11.15 1.45
N TYR A 138 -5.10 -10.69 1.72
CA TYR A 138 -4.83 -9.29 1.95
C TYR A 138 -3.85 -8.76 0.91
N TYR A 139 -4.24 -7.67 0.24
CA TYR A 139 -3.45 -7.02 -0.80
C TYR A 139 -3.07 -5.61 -0.37
N TYR A 140 -1.79 -5.27 -0.54
CA TYR A 140 -1.27 -3.92 -0.34
C TYR A 140 -0.50 -3.44 -1.57
N ARG A 141 -0.76 -2.21 -2.01
CA ARG A 141 -0.08 -1.58 -3.14
C ARG A 141 0.94 -0.55 -2.68
N SER A 142 2.16 -0.67 -3.20
CA SER A 142 3.17 0.40 -3.18
C SER A 142 3.67 0.64 -4.60
N GLY A 143 3.49 1.84 -5.16
CA GLY A 143 3.92 2.12 -6.53
C GLY A 143 3.32 1.15 -7.56
N ASN A 144 4.17 0.45 -8.32
CA ASN A 144 3.83 -0.64 -9.25
C ASN A 144 3.88 -2.06 -8.63
N LEU A 145 4.12 -2.19 -7.33
CA LEU A 145 4.18 -3.46 -6.61
C LEU A 145 2.87 -3.70 -5.86
N ILE A 146 2.32 -4.90 -5.95
CA ILE A 146 1.32 -5.40 -5.00
C ILE A 146 1.96 -6.52 -4.19
N VAL A 147 1.84 -6.42 -2.88
CA VAL A 147 2.23 -7.45 -1.92
C VAL A 147 0.96 -8.11 -1.42
N MET A 148 0.96 -9.43 -1.37
CA MET A 148 -0.16 -10.24 -0.92
C MET A 148 0.28 -11.21 0.17
N THR A 149 -0.61 -11.48 1.11
CA THR A 149 -0.55 -12.66 1.96
C THR A 149 -1.88 -13.41 1.90
N ASP A 150 -1.84 -14.72 2.13
CA ASP A 150 -2.99 -15.57 2.31
C ASP A 150 -2.98 -16.22 3.70
N ALA A 151 -4.14 -16.26 4.34
CA ALA A 151 -4.41 -17.13 5.48
C ALA A 151 -5.40 -18.19 5.01
N VAL A 152 -4.90 -19.42 4.87
CA VAL A 152 -5.69 -20.58 4.44
C VAL A 152 -6.45 -21.16 5.62
N TYR A 153 -7.73 -21.43 5.42
CA TYR A 153 -8.61 -22.03 6.40
C TYR A 153 -9.39 -23.22 5.77
N GLY A 154 -9.59 -24.27 6.58
CA GLY A 154 -9.65 -25.68 6.18
C GLY A 154 -10.77 -26.13 5.25
N CYS A 155 -10.56 -27.35 4.72
CA CYS A 155 -11.37 -28.04 3.72
C CYS A 155 -12.50 -28.93 4.28
N PHE A 156 -12.40 -29.33 5.56
CA PHE A 156 -13.25 -30.36 6.15
C PHE A 156 -13.39 -30.18 7.66
N GLY A 157 -14.62 -30.30 8.18
CA GLY A 157 -14.96 -30.17 9.61
C GLY A 157 -16.47 -30.04 9.81
N THR A 158 -16.93 -30.13 11.05
CA THR A 158 -18.30 -29.76 11.44
C THR A 158 -18.52 -28.24 11.33
N GLU A 159 -19.77 -27.78 11.23
CA GLU A 159 -20.07 -26.34 11.08
C GLU A 159 -19.47 -25.48 12.22
N GLU A 160 -19.39 -26.01 13.44
CA GLU A 160 -18.77 -25.35 14.59
C GLU A 160 -17.23 -25.32 14.51
N GLU A 161 -16.59 -26.42 14.12
CA GLU A 161 -15.14 -26.44 13.87
C GLU A 161 -14.80 -25.48 12.73
N LEU A 162 -15.65 -25.45 11.71
CA LEU A 162 -15.44 -24.56 10.58
C LEU A 162 -15.56 -23.08 10.99
N ALA A 163 -16.58 -22.74 11.79
CA ALA A 163 -16.72 -21.40 12.34
C ALA A 163 -15.53 -20.99 13.23
N ALA A 164 -15.03 -21.91 14.06
CA ALA A 164 -13.92 -21.64 14.97
C ALA A 164 -12.60 -21.39 14.24
N MET A 165 -12.24 -22.19 13.22
CA MET A 165 -11.01 -21.91 12.48
C MET A 165 -11.18 -20.77 11.45
N ALA A 166 -12.40 -20.40 11.04
CA ALA A 166 -12.65 -19.14 10.34
C ALA A 166 -12.41 -17.92 11.24
N GLU A 167 -12.81 -17.97 12.52
CA GLU A 167 -12.49 -16.93 13.50
C GLU A 167 -10.98 -16.86 13.77
N ASP A 168 -10.29 -17.99 13.90
CA ASP A 168 -8.83 -18.02 14.09
C ASP A 168 -8.08 -17.51 12.86
N ALA A 169 -8.48 -17.89 11.65
CA ALA A 169 -7.88 -17.39 10.41
C ALA A 169 -8.13 -15.90 10.21
N LYS A 170 -9.32 -15.42 10.57
CA LYS A 170 -9.61 -13.98 10.62
C LYS A 170 -8.73 -13.29 11.67
N ALA A 171 -8.57 -13.86 12.85
CA ALA A 171 -7.69 -13.31 13.88
C ALA A 171 -6.22 -13.30 13.45
N GLN A 172 -5.75 -14.34 12.75
CA GLN A 172 -4.41 -14.41 12.16
C GLN A 172 -4.22 -13.39 11.03
N SER A 173 -5.19 -13.24 10.14
CA SER A 173 -5.20 -12.20 9.10
C SER A 173 -5.20 -10.80 9.73
N GLU A 174 -6.07 -10.52 10.69
CA GLU A 174 -6.11 -9.23 11.38
C GLU A 174 -4.84 -8.98 12.21
N ARG A 175 -4.26 -10.02 12.81
CA ARG A 175 -2.99 -9.96 13.54
C ARG A 175 -1.85 -9.71 12.57
N PHE A 176 -1.79 -10.40 11.43
CA PHE A 176 -0.85 -10.14 10.36
C PHE A 176 -1.00 -8.72 9.84
N VAL A 177 -2.20 -8.25 9.54
CA VAL A 177 -2.47 -6.87 9.10
C VAL A 177 -2.03 -5.86 10.15
N ARG A 178 -2.27 -6.10 11.44
CA ARG A 178 -1.81 -5.25 12.56
C ARG A 178 -0.28 -5.27 12.72
N GLU A 179 0.31 -6.46 12.67
CA GLU A 179 1.74 -6.68 12.87
C GLU A 179 2.56 -6.33 11.62
N THR A 180 1.95 -6.21 10.45
CA THR A 180 2.56 -5.77 9.18
C THR A 180 2.13 -4.37 8.75
N GLN A 181 1.51 -3.58 9.65
CA GLN A 181 1.31 -2.14 9.44
C GLN A 181 2.62 -1.36 9.21
N TRP A 182 3.79 -2.00 9.40
CA TRP A 182 5.10 -1.48 9.04
C TRP A 182 5.55 -1.76 7.60
N LEU A 183 4.89 -2.63 6.83
CA LEU A 183 5.20 -2.84 5.40
C LEU A 183 5.21 -1.51 4.61
N PRO A 184 4.26 -0.56 4.84
CA PRO A 184 4.35 0.79 4.30
C PRO A 184 5.64 1.54 4.65
N THR A 185 6.24 1.24 5.80
CA THR A 185 7.48 1.85 6.31
C THR A 185 8.74 1.22 5.70
N VAL A 186 8.73 -0.09 5.42
CA VAL A 186 9.88 -0.78 4.79
C VAL A 186 9.94 -0.54 3.28
N PHE A 187 8.79 -0.34 2.63
CA PHE A 187 8.75 0.09 1.23
C PHE A 187 8.82 1.61 1.05
N LYS A 188 8.98 2.40 2.12
CA LYS A 188 9.41 3.80 1.99
C LYS A 188 10.83 3.79 1.45
N SER A 189 10.94 4.17 0.19
CA SER A 189 12.21 4.48 -0.46
C SER A 189 12.98 5.48 0.41
N ASP A 190 13.98 5.00 1.16
CA ASP A 190 15.08 5.83 1.63
C ASP A 190 15.86 6.27 0.38
N LYS A 191 15.48 7.42 -0.17
CA LYS A 191 16.23 8.17 -1.17
C LYS A 191 16.58 9.53 -0.59
#